data_AF-A0A7R9TBU5-F1
#
_entry.id   AF-A0A7R9TBU5-F1
#
_cell.length_a   1.000
_cell.length_b   1.000
_cell.length_c   1.000
_cell.angle_alpha   90.00
_cell.angle_beta   90.00
_cell.angle_gamma   90.00
#
_symmetry.space_group_name_H-M   'P 1'
#
loop_
_entity.id
_entity.type
_entity.pdbx_description
1 polymer ?
#
loop_
_entity_poly.entity_id
_entity_poly.type
_entity_poly.pdbx_seq_one_letter_code
_entity_poly.pdbx_strand_id
1 'polypeptide(L)'
;ALSCGMTAADLAATLEKLKESSKSIGAHKRRQLYWDAYTKLASKANNLADGTYAFLKYSADVNADSPEGVVEVVELTKRQRGLVSGGSVDVMGPKFKPPEDPSSKTVLYAWSEEGKAQAAWDDLMHGEPVIYITPESVWVGTRHKRALCKNVGSPLKTAKDVEKFVGELKPDAPLKSVSFVGNDPPTVNDYNVVLAGAFKLDAPLPESVGHVNTTSVTEIYDYFTERKNGNLIVEANRMISSMLADIGKGLTPLIYASSTKEAAVAYKSALMKRVFVHESMGKFIKVATADGSVELNVIRGSDESKFGLFGEYGKIVFECFYRVDLATMGA
;
A
#
# COMPACT_ATOMS: atom_id res chain seq x y z
N ALA A 1 15.59 3.48 -5.99
CA ALA A 1 15.40 3.76 -7.43
C ALA A 1 15.05 2.46 -8.14
N LEU A 2 14.22 2.49 -9.19
CA LEU A 2 13.83 1.34 -10.00
C LEU A 2 14.36 1.52 -11.42
N SER A 3 15.37 0.73 -11.79
CA SER A 3 15.89 0.64 -13.16
C SER A 3 14.98 -0.25 -14.00
N CYS A 4 14.52 0.26 -15.13
CA CYS A 4 13.72 -0.48 -16.10
C CYS A 4 14.54 -0.76 -17.37
N GLY A 5 15.64 -1.50 -17.21
CA GLY A 5 16.43 -2.03 -18.32
C GLY A 5 17.43 -1.05 -18.94
N MET A 6 17.87 -0.03 -18.20
CA MET A 6 18.96 0.84 -18.66
C MET A 6 20.27 0.07 -18.80
N THR A 7 21.16 0.53 -19.68
CA THR A 7 22.57 0.11 -19.67
C THR A 7 23.23 0.56 -18.36
N ALA A 8 24.31 -0.10 -17.95
CA ALA A 8 25.05 0.26 -16.75
C ALA A 8 25.53 1.72 -16.80
N ALA A 9 26.04 2.14 -17.96
CA ALA A 9 26.50 3.51 -18.19
C ALA A 9 25.36 4.54 -18.11
N ASP A 10 24.22 4.29 -18.77
CA ASP A 10 23.07 5.19 -18.75
C ASP A 10 22.48 5.31 -17.34
N LEU A 11 22.40 4.19 -16.62
CA LEU A 11 21.89 4.17 -15.26
C LEU A 11 22.79 4.99 -14.32
N ALA A 12 24.10 4.79 -14.39
CA ALA A 12 25.07 5.54 -13.60
C ALA A 12 25.01 7.05 -13.92
N ALA A 13 24.99 7.42 -15.20
CA ALA A 13 24.87 8.81 -15.64
C ALA A 13 23.56 9.46 -15.17
N THR A 14 22.45 8.73 -15.23
CA THR A 14 21.14 9.22 -14.74
C THR A 14 21.19 9.48 -13.23
N LEU A 15 21.84 8.60 -12.44
CA LEU A 15 22.00 8.75 -11.00
C LEU A 15 22.90 9.95 -10.62
N GLU A 16 23.99 10.19 -11.37
CA GLU A 16 24.82 11.39 -11.18
C GLU A 16 24.05 12.67 -11.53
N LYS A 17 23.20 12.67 -12.57
CA LYS A 17 22.32 13.81 -12.86
C LYS A 17 21.35 14.10 -11.70
N LEU A 18 20.83 13.06 -11.03
CA LEU A 18 19.98 13.23 -9.85
C LEU A 18 20.73 13.87 -8.67
N LYS A 19 22.00 13.50 -8.46
CA LYS A 19 22.88 14.16 -7.49
C LYS A 19 23.03 15.65 -7.78
N GLU A 20 23.19 16.05 -9.05
CA GLU A 20 23.26 17.46 -9.41
C GLU A 20 21.96 18.20 -9.09
N SER A 21 20.82 17.58 -9.39
CA SER A 21 19.50 18.19 -9.09
C SER A 21 19.26 18.37 -7.58
N SER A 22 19.91 17.56 -6.73
CA SER A 22 19.82 17.67 -5.27
C SER A 22 20.60 18.86 -4.66
N LYS A 23 21.36 19.62 -5.47
CA LYS A 23 22.09 20.83 -5.04
C LYS A 23 21.18 21.90 -4.44
N SER A 24 19.91 21.96 -4.83
CA SER A 24 18.91 22.92 -4.35
C SER A 24 18.34 22.59 -2.96
N ILE A 25 18.69 21.45 -2.36
CA ILE A 25 18.19 21.05 -1.04
C ILE A 25 18.82 21.94 0.04
N GLY A 26 17.96 22.54 0.88
CA GLY A 26 18.29 23.68 1.74
C GLY A 26 19.27 23.42 2.89
N ALA A 27 19.36 22.20 3.42
CA ALA A 27 20.24 21.88 4.55
C ALA A 27 21.51 21.12 4.10
N HIS A 28 22.70 21.58 4.54
CA HIS A 28 24.00 20.99 4.18
C HIS A 28 24.10 19.49 4.51
N LYS A 29 23.80 19.10 5.76
CA LYS A 29 23.85 17.69 6.21
C LYS A 29 22.96 16.79 5.35
N ARG A 30 21.77 17.27 4.99
CA ARG A 30 20.82 16.55 4.14
C ARG A 30 21.32 16.43 2.70
N ARG A 31 21.89 17.49 2.14
CA ARG A 31 22.51 17.46 0.80
C ARG A 31 23.63 16.43 0.73
N GLN A 32 24.49 16.36 1.75
CA GLN A 32 25.59 15.41 1.82
C GLN A 32 25.09 13.96 1.81
N LEU A 33 24.01 13.64 2.53
CA LEU A 33 23.38 12.31 2.50
C LEU A 33 22.88 11.94 1.10
N TYR A 34 22.23 12.85 0.37
CA TYR A 34 21.81 12.59 -1.01
C TYR A 34 22.99 12.39 -1.95
N TRP A 35 24.07 13.15 -1.76
CA TRP A 35 25.27 13.00 -2.57
C TRP A 35 25.96 11.67 -2.33
N ASP A 36 26.11 11.24 -1.07
CA ASP A 36 26.64 9.92 -0.74
C ASP A 36 25.78 8.82 -1.38
N ALA A 37 24.45 8.92 -1.22
CA ALA A 37 23.50 7.98 -1.79
C ALA A 37 23.65 7.84 -3.30
N TYR A 38 23.56 8.94 -4.05
CA TYR A 38 23.63 8.89 -5.51
C TYR A 38 25.02 8.47 -6.02
N THR A 39 26.10 8.88 -5.34
CA THR A 39 27.46 8.48 -5.71
C THR A 39 27.64 6.96 -5.54
N LYS A 40 27.18 6.40 -4.41
CA LYS A 40 27.25 4.96 -4.15
C LYS A 40 26.34 4.16 -5.07
N LEU A 41 25.14 4.68 -5.36
CA LEU A 41 24.20 4.06 -6.30
C LEU A 41 24.79 4.03 -7.72
N ALA A 42 25.39 5.14 -8.19
CA ALA A 42 26.03 5.22 -9.51
C ALA A 42 27.24 4.28 -9.61
N SER A 43 28.09 4.25 -8.57
CA SER A 43 29.21 3.30 -8.48
C SER A 43 28.73 1.84 -8.54
N LYS A 44 27.64 1.50 -7.83
CA LYS A 44 27.07 0.16 -7.89
C LYS A 44 26.45 -0.15 -9.26
N ALA A 45 25.80 0.83 -9.89
CA ALA A 45 25.19 0.70 -11.21
C ALA A 45 26.22 0.34 -12.31
N ASN A 46 27.42 0.93 -12.27
CA ASN A 46 28.51 0.62 -13.21
C ASN A 46 28.95 -0.86 -13.19
N ASN A 47 28.64 -1.59 -12.13
CA ASN A 47 29.00 -3.00 -11.98
C ASN A 47 27.83 -3.96 -12.30
N LEU A 48 26.68 -3.43 -12.72
CA LEU A 48 25.53 -4.24 -13.14
C LEU A 48 25.68 -4.67 -14.60
N ALA A 49 25.06 -5.80 -14.95
CA ALA A 49 24.92 -6.17 -16.34
C ALA A 49 24.01 -5.17 -17.08
N ASP A 50 24.31 -4.89 -18.34
CA ASP A 50 23.47 -4.03 -19.17
C ASP A 50 22.04 -4.58 -19.28
N GLY A 51 21.06 -3.67 -19.24
CA GLY A 51 19.65 -4.05 -19.33
C GLY A 51 19.08 -4.63 -18.04
N THR A 52 19.79 -4.52 -16.91
CA THR A 52 19.30 -5.02 -15.62
C THR A 52 18.06 -4.25 -15.16
N TYR A 53 17.02 -5.01 -14.82
CA TYR A 53 15.84 -4.50 -14.12
C TYR A 53 16.01 -4.78 -12.62
N ALA A 54 16.19 -3.73 -11.84
CA ALA A 54 16.44 -3.87 -10.42
C ALA A 54 15.99 -2.64 -9.64
N PHE A 55 15.72 -2.85 -8.36
CA PHE A 55 15.73 -1.78 -7.39
C PHE A 55 17.15 -1.57 -6.87
N LEU A 56 17.58 -0.31 -6.84
CA LEU A 56 18.78 0.12 -6.14
C LEU A 56 18.33 0.92 -4.92
N LYS A 57 18.58 0.36 -3.73
CA LYS A 57 18.15 0.92 -2.43
C LYS A 57 19.37 1.42 -1.68
N TYR A 58 19.28 2.63 -1.15
CA TYR A 58 20.29 3.17 -0.26
C TYR A 58 19.69 3.32 1.14
N SER A 59 20.42 2.89 2.17
CA SER A 59 19.99 3.02 3.56
C SER A 59 21.17 3.47 4.42
N ALA A 60 20.93 4.41 5.33
CA ALA A 60 21.93 4.95 6.25
C ALA A 60 21.30 5.22 7.62
N ASP A 61 22.06 5.05 8.69
CA ASP A 61 21.63 5.45 10.03
C ASP A 61 21.80 6.96 10.21
N VAL A 62 20.69 7.70 10.09
CA VAL A 62 20.68 9.16 10.18
C VAL A 62 21.04 9.70 11.58
N ASN A 63 21.09 8.85 12.60
CA ASN A 63 21.48 9.22 13.96
C ASN A 63 23.00 9.14 14.21
N ALA A 64 23.75 8.53 13.29
CA ALA A 64 25.21 8.48 13.39
C ALA A 64 25.84 9.86 13.12
N ASP A 65 26.97 10.14 13.77
CA ASP A 65 27.75 11.36 13.55
C ASP A 65 28.33 11.44 12.13
N SER A 66 28.62 10.28 11.53
CA SER A 66 29.07 10.11 10.15
C SER A 66 28.29 8.95 9.50
N PRO A 67 27.07 9.21 9.01
CA PRO A 67 26.18 8.18 8.49
C PRO A 67 26.73 7.60 7.19
N GLU A 68 27.37 6.44 7.26
CA GLU A 68 27.77 5.67 6.09
C GLU A 68 26.61 4.80 5.63
N GLY A 69 26.10 5.03 4.41
CA GLY A 69 25.03 4.20 3.88
C GLY A 69 25.50 3.03 3.02
N VAL A 70 24.64 2.03 2.93
CA VAL A 70 24.83 0.80 2.15
C VAL A 70 23.88 0.80 0.96
N VAL A 71 24.36 0.31 -0.18
CA VAL A 71 23.54 0.08 -1.37
C VAL A 71 23.20 -1.39 -1.50
N GLU A 72 21.91 -1.69 -1.52
CA GLU A 72 21.34 -3.00 -1.83
C GLU A 72 20.80 -2.97 -3.27
N VAL A 73 21.12 -4.01 -4.05
CA VAL A 73 20.55 -4.24 -5.39
C VAL A 73 19.59 -5.41 -5.29
N VAL A 74 18.33 -5.17 -5.60
CA VAL A 74 17.27 -6.19 -5.62
C VAL A 74 16.82 -6.35 -7.06
N GLU A 75 17.33 -7.39 -7.73
CA GLU A 75 16.93 -7.70 -9.10
C GLU A 75 15.47 -8.11 -9.18
N LEU A 76 14.79 -7.66 -10.23
CA LEU A 76 13.41 -8.03 -10.48
C LEU A 76 13.33 -9.48 -10.99
N THR A 77 12.41 -10.24 -10.42
CA THR A 77 12.06 -11.56 -10.95
C THR A 77 11.56 -11.45 -12.41
N LYS A 78 11.58 -12.56 -13.16
CA LYS A 78 11.04 -12.60 -14.55
C LYS A 78 9.63 -12.01 -14.63
N ARG A 79 8.79 -12.28 -13.62
CA ARG A 79 7.42 -11.79 -13.53
C ARG A 79 7.36 -10.28 -13.30
N GLN A 80 8.09 -9.79 -12.30
CA GLN A 80 8.15 -8.35 -12.01
C GLN A 80 8.69 -7.56 -13.19
N ARG A 81 9.68 -8.09 -13.91
CA ARG A 81 10.15 -7.52 -15.18
C ARG A 81 9.02 -7.41 -16.20
N GLY A 82 8.26 -8.48 -16.41
CA GLY A 82 7.10 -8.48 -17.32
C GLY A 82 6.08 -7.39 -16.99
N LEU A 83 5.84 -7.11 -15.70
CA LEU A 83 4.92 -6.05 -15.27
C LEU A 83 5.37 -4.66 -15.75
N VAL A 84 6.67 -4.36 -15.65
CA VAL A 84 7.22 -3.01 -15.91
C VAL A 84 7.83 -2.83 -17.30
N SER A 85 8.17 -3.92 -18.02
CA SER A 85 8.81 -3.85 -19.34
C SER A 85 7.82 -3.76 -20.51
N GLY A 86 6.60 -4.29 -20.34
CA GLY A 86 5.64 -4.50 -21.43
C GLY A 86 4.48 -3.50 -21.52
N GLY A 87 4.46 -2.45 -20.68
CA GLY A 87 3.35 -1.51 -20.61
C GLY A 87 2.06 -2.11 -20.01
N SER A 88 2.13 -3.31 -19.41
CA SER A 88 1.00 -3.91 -18.70
C SER A 88 0.66 -3.15 -17.41
N VAL A 89 1.67 -2.59 -16.76
CA VAL A 89 1.54 -1.77 -15.57
C VAL A 89 2.29 -0.46 -15.80
N ASP A 90 1.58 0.65 -15.62
CA ASP A 90 2.18 1.97 -15.57
C ASP A 90 2.75 2.19 -14.16
N VAL A 91 4.04 2.48 -14.04
CA VAL A 91 4.65 2.90 -12.77
C VAL A 91 4.51 4.42 -12.62
N MET A 92 4.02 4.85 -11.46
CA MET A 92 3.82 6.25 -11.10
C MET A 92 4.95 6.76 -10.21
N GLY A 93 5.56 7.87 -10.60
CA GLY A 93 6.60 8.53 -9.82
C GLY A 93 7.53 9.35 -10.70
N PRO A 94 8.54 10.00 -10.10
CA PRO A 94 9.53 10.78 -10.84
C PRO A 94 10.30 9.87 -11.80
N LYS A 95 10.10 10.11 -13.10
CA LYS A 95 10.61 9.31 -14.21
C LYS A 95 11.76 10.04 -14.88
N PHE A 96 12.88 9.35 -15.04
CA PHE A 96 14.10 9.89 -15.63
C PHE A 96 14.51 9.05 -16.84
N LYS A 97 14.89 9.73 -17.91
CA LYS A 97 15.47 9.14 -19.12
C LYS A 97 16.99 9.25 -19.05
N PRO A 98 17.72 8.38 -19.80
CA PRO A 98 19.15 8.56 -19.99
C PRO A 98 19.45 10.01 -20.44
N PRO A 99 20.44 10.70 -19.85
CA PRO A 99 20.76 12.07 -20.22
C PRO A 99 21.13 12.23 -21.70
N GLU A 100 21.89 11.27 -22.23
CA GLU A 100 22.40 11.28 -23.61
C GLU A 100 21.41 10.67 -24.63
N ASP A 101 20.39 9.93 -24.16
CA ASP A 101 19.30 9.44 -25.00
C ASP A 101 17.92 9.67 -24.36
N PRO A 102 17.38 10.90 -24.46
CA PRO A 102 16.03 11.22 -23.99
C PRO A 102 14.92 10.43 -24.69
N SER A 103 15.20 9.87 -25.88
CA SER A 103 14.24 9.11 -26.69
C SER A 103 14.17 7.63 -26.31
N SER A 104 15.14 7.15 -25.52
CA SER A 104 15.24 5.76 -25.06
C SER A 104 13.91 5.27 -24.47
N LYS A 105 13.57 4.00 -24.69
CA LYS A 105 12.42 3.37 -24.03
C LYS A 105 12.69 3.00 -22.57
N THR A 106 13.96 2.85 -22.19
CA THR A 106 14.39 2.50 -20.83
C THR A 106 14.31 3.71 -19.93
N VAL A 107 14.01 3.49 -18.65
CA VAL A 107 13.72 4.57 -17.70
C VAL A 107 14.22 4.21 -16.31
N LEU A 108 14.47 5.23 -15.49
CA LEU A 108 14.69 5.14 -14.06
C LEU A 108 13.53 5.81 -13.35
N TYR A 109 12.95 5.15 -12.35
CA TYR A 109 12.08 5.83 -11.39
C TYR A 109 12.83 6.04 -10.08
N ALA A 110 12.83 7.27 -9.57
CA ALA A 110 13.54 7.59 -8.33
C ALA A 110 12.68 8.35 -7.34
N TRP A 111 12.68 7.84 -6.10
CA TRP A 111 12.06 8.46 -4.93
C TRP A 111 13.16 8.66 -3.92
N SER A 112 13.33 9.89 -3.47
CA SER A 112 14.44 10.27 -2.61
C SER A 112 14.00 11.10 -1.41
N GLU A 113 12.88 11.83 -1.49
CA GLU A 113 12.39 12.62 -0.36
C GLU A 113 12.14 11.76 0.89
N GLU A 114 12.33 12.39 2.05
CA GLU A 114 12.17 11.76 3.36
C GLU A 114 10.79 11.11 3.49
N GLY A 115 10.76 9.86 3.96
CA GLY A 115 9.56 9.03 4.03
C GLY A 115 9.03 8.55 2.67
N LYS A 116 9.21 9.31 1.58
CA LYS A 116 8.68 8.94 0.24
C LYS A 116 9.39 7.74 -0.37
N ALA A 117 10.70 7.60 -0.18
CA ALA A 117 11.43 6.46 -0.72
C ALA A 117 10.96 5.12 -0.12
N GLN A 118 10.79 5.09 1.21
CA GLN A 118 10.28 3.91 1.91
C GLN A 118 8.80 3.67 1.58
N ALA A 119 7.97 4.72 1.58
CA ALA A 119 6.55 4.60 1.21
C ALA A 119 6.36 4.07 -0.23
N ALA A 120 7.19 4.53 -1.18
CA ALA A 120 7.15 4.03 -2.55
C ALA A 120 7.58 2.56 -2.63
N TRP A 121 8.61 2.16 -1.88
CA TRP A 121 9.01 0.76 -1.77
C TRP A 121 7.88 -0.11 -1.21
N ASP A 122 7.29 0.30 -0.09
CA ASP A 122 6.22 -0.44 0.58
C ASP A 122 4.98 -0.57 -0.31
N ASP A 123 4.59 0.48 -1.04
CA ASP A 123 3.47 0.44 -1.98
C ASP A 123 3.75 -0.43 -3.21
N LEU A 124 4.94 -0.32 -3.81
CA LEU A 124 5.31 -1.15 -4.97
C LEU A 124 5.35 -2.63 -4.63
N MET A 125 5.74 -2.99 -3.41
CA MET A 125 5.85 -4.38 -2.98
C MET A 125 4.53 -4.91 -2.40
N HIS A 126 3.86 -4.12 -1.55
CA HIS A 126 2.78 -4.58 -0.67
C HIS A 126 1.53 -3.69 -0.69
N GLY A 127 1.48 -2.66 -1.53
CA GLY A 127 0.31 -1.79 -1.65
C GLY A 127 -0.93 -2.58 -2.01
N GLU A 128 -2.02 -2.34 -1.28
CA GLU A 128 -3.31 -2.95 -1.58
C GLU A 128 -3.95 -2.24 -2.78
N PRO A 129 -4.37 -2.98 -3.81
CA PRO A 129 -4.97 -2.38 -5.00
C PRO A 129 -6.38 -1.82 -4.76
N VAL A 130 -6.62 -0.62 -5.29
CA VAL A 130 -7.96 -0.07 -5.53
C VAL A 130 -8.42 -0.40 -6.95
N ILE A 131 -9.71 -0.69 -7.10
CA ILE A 131 -10.41 -0.77 -8.38
C ILE A 131 -11.07 0.59 -8.60
N TYR A 132 -10.60 1.36 -9.57
CA TYR A 132 -11.22 2.64 -9.89
C TYR A 132 -11.71 2.70 -11.33
N ILE A 133 -12.89 3.29 -11.50
CA ILE A 133 -13.63 3.36 -12.74
C ILE A 133 -13.72 4.82 -13.13
N THR A 134 -13.07 5.18 -14.24
CA THR A 134 -13.24 6.49 -14.87
C THR A 134 -14.39 6.45 -15.86
N PRO A 135 -14.84 7.58 -16.43
CA PRO A 135 -15.87 7.57 -17.47
C PRO A 135 -15.51 6.69 -18.69
N GLU A 136 -14.23 6.43 -18.91
CA GLU A 136 -13.73 5.71 -20.10
C GLU A 136 -13.29 4.28 -19.78
N SER A 137 -12.71 4.04 -18.59
CA SER A 137 -11.95 2.82 -18.33
C SER A 137 -11.96 2.36 -16.87
N VAL A 138 -11.77 1.06 -16.69
CA VAL A 138 -11.57 0.40 -15.40
C VAL A 138 -10.09 0.16 -15.20
N TRP A 139 -9.60 0.56 -14.04
CA TRP A 139 -8.21 0.43 -13.65
C TRP A 139 -8.11 -0.31 -12.33
N VAL A 140 -7.03 -1.07 -12.18
CA VAL A 140 -6.57 -1.58 -10.90
C VAL A 140 -5.24 -0.91 -10.61
N GLY A 141 -5.05 -0.35 -9.41
CA GLY A 141 -3.79 0.31 -9.09
C GLY A 141 -3.55 0.51 -7.61
N THR A 142 -2.31 0.84 -7.29
CA THR A 142 -1.87 1.37 -5.99
C THR A 142 -1.43 2.84 -6.17
N ARG A 143 -0.79 3.44 -5.16
CA ARG A 143 -0.26 4.80 -5.31
C ARG A 143 0.77 4.91 -6.43
N HIS A 144 1.62 3.90 -6.57
CA HIS A 144 2.80 3.93 -7.44
C HIS A 144 2.71 3.03 -8.68
N LYS A 145 1.58 2.39 -8.95
CA LYS A 145 1.39 1.57 -10.14
C LYS A 145 -0.07 1.36 -10.51
N ARG A 146 -0.39 1.18 -11.79
CA ARG A 146 -1.75 0.81 -12.23
C ARG A 146 -1.75 -0.02 -13.51
N ALA A 147 -2.84 -0.73 -13.77
CA ALA A 147 -3.09 -1.47 -14.99
C ALA A 147 -4.49 -1.16 -15.54
N LEU A 148 -4.58 -0.90 -16.84
CA LEU A 148 -5.84 -0.80 -17.56
C LEU A 148 -6.47 -2.20 -17.67
N CYS A 149 -7.67 -2.38 -17.14
CA CYS A 149 -8.38 -3.66 -17.13
C CYS A 149 -9.32 -3.80 -18.33
N LYS A 150 -10.24 -2.85 -18.51
CA LYS A 150 -11.15 -2.77 -19.66
C LYS A 150 -11.66 -1.35 -19.87
N ASN A 151 -12.24 -1.08 -21.03
CA ASN A 151 -13.05 0.11 -21.25
C ASN A 151 -14.45 -0.06 -20.63
N VAL A 152 -15.06 1.03 -20.19
CA VAL A 152 -16.42 1.03 -19.63
C VAL A 152 -17.46 0.79 -20.73
N GLY A 153 -17.21 1.31 -21.94
CA GLY A 153 -18.01 1.05 -23.14
C GLY A 153 -19.31 1.85 -23.22
N SER A 154 -20.09 1.92 -22.12
CA SER A 154 -21.33 2.70 -22.04
C SER A 154 -21.33 3.62 -20.83
N PRO A 155 -21.84 4.86 -20.92
CA PRO A 155 -21.86 5.77 -19.78
C PRO A 155 -22.65 5.21 -18.60
N LEU A 156 -22.04 5.21 -17.41
CA LEU A 156 -22.71 4.88 -16.16
C LEU A 156 -23.52 6.11 -15.70
N LYS A 157 -24.85 6.02 -15.78
CA LYS A 157 -25.76 7.15 -15.48
C LYS A 157 -26.61 6.91 -14.24
N THR A 158 -26.95 5.66 -13.96
CA THR A 158 -27.80 5.32 -12.82
C THR A 158 -27.08 4.48 -11.78
N ALA A 159 -27.53 4.54 -10.52
CA ALA A 159 -26.99 3.66 -9.47
C ALA A 159 -27.09 2.17 -9.86
N LYS A 160 -28.18 1.77 -10.52
CA LYS A 160 -28.37 0.40 -11.02
C LYS A 160 -27.37 0.02 -12.11
N ASP A 161 -27.03 0.95 -13.00
CA ASP A 161 -25.99 0.71 -14.02
C ASP A 161 -24.64 0.47 -13.36
N VAL A 162 -24.32 1.24 -12.33
CA VAL A 162 -23.08 1.10 -11.56
C VAL A 162 -23.05 -0.24 -10.83
N GLU A 163 -24.11 -0.59 -10.10
CA GLU A 163 -24.21 -1.87 -9.40
C GLU A 163 -24.05 -3.06 -10.34
N LYS A 164 -24.76 -3.03 -11.48
CA LYS A 164 -24.64 -4.06 -12.50
C LYS A 164 -23.21 -4.15 -13.04
N PHE A 165 -22.60 -3.02 -13.37
CA PHE A 165 -21.25 -2.97 -13.92
C PHE A 165 -20.21 -3.46 -12.91
N VAL A 166 -20.33 -3.08 -11.64
CA VAL A 166 -19.46 -3.56 -10.55
C VAL A 166 -19.65 -5.05 -10.32
N GLY A 167 -20.87 -5.57 -10.39
CA GLY A 167 -21.15 -7.02 -10.28
C GLY A 167 -20.56 -7.86 -11.42
N GLU A 168 -20.23 -7.23 -12.56
CA GLU A 168 -19.50 -7.87 -13.67
C GLU A 168 -17.98 -7.90 -13.45
N LEU A 169 -17.44 -7.16 -12.48
CA LEU A 169 -16.02 -7.14 -12.18
C LEU A 169 -15.66 -8.36 -11.32
N LYS A 170 -15.12 -9.41 -11.94
CA LYS A 170 -14.65 -10.61 -11.24
C LYS A 170 -13.12 -10.68 -11.23
N PRO A 171 -12.52 -11.37 -10.24
CA PRO A 171 -11.13 -11.79 -10.32
C PRO A 171 -10.89 -12.53 -11.65
N ASP A 172 -9.76 -12.27 -12.29
CA ASP A 172 -9.29 -12.89 -13.54
C ASP A 172 -10.11 -12.60 -14.81
N ALA A 173 -11.27 -11.96 -14.70
CA ALA A 173 -12.01 -11.37 -15.82
C ALA A 173 -12.96 -10.27 -15.31
N PRO A 174 -12.71 -8.97 -15.56
CA PRO A 174 -11.68 -8.34 -16.40
C PRO A 174 -10.46 -7.82 -15.61
N LEU A 175 -10.39 -8.06 -14.30
CA LEU A 175 -9.41 -7.42 -13.42
C LEU A 175 -8.00 -7.98 -13.63
N LYS A 176 -7.00 -7.10 -13.60
CA LYS A 176 -5.58 -7.46 -13.70
C LYS A 176 -4.90 -7.34 -12.35
N SER A 177 -3.91 -8.20 -12.12
CA SER A 177 -3.04 -8.06 -10.95
C SER A 177 -1.96 -7.01 -11.20
N VAL A 178 -1.72 -6.18 -10.18
CA VAL A 178 -0.58 -5.24 -10.11
C VAL A 178 0.40 -5.63 -9.01
N SER A 179 0.21 -6.76 -8.33
CA SER A 179 1.04 -7.17 -7.20
C SER A 179 2.42 -7.66 -7.67
N PHE A 180 3.47 -7.20 -6.99
CA PHE A 180 4.85 -7.63 -7.29
C PHE A 180 5.20 -8.96 -6.61
N VAL A 181 4.42 -9.37 -5.62
CA VAL A 181 4.69 -10.56 -4.79
C VAL A 181 3.74 -11.71 -5.14
N GLY A 182 2.45 -11.42 -5.33
CA GLY A 182 1.41 -12.41 -5.71
C GLY A 182 0.83 -12.12 -7.10
N ASN A 183 0.14 -13.07 -7.73
CA ASN A 183 -0.39 -12.95 -9.10
C ASN A 183 -1.90 -12.68 -9.18
N ASP A 184 -2.58 -12.68 -8.05
CA ASP A 184 -4.04 -12.65 -8.03
C ASP A 184 -4.53 -11.21 -8.26
N PRO A 185 -5.53 -11.00 -9.13
CA PRO A 185 -6.26 -9.74 -9.21
C PRO A 185 -7.03 -9.48 -7.91
N PRO A 186 -7.36 -8.20 -7.61
CA PRO A 186 -8.18 -7.91 -6.45
C PRO A 186 -9.58 -8.51 -6.58
N THR A 187 -10.15 -8.89 -5.44
CA THR A 187 -11.59 -9.14 -5.31
C THR A 187 -12.32 -7.84 -5.05
N VAL A 188 -13.52 -7.69 -5.59
CA VAL A 188 -14.40 -6.54 -5.29
C VAL A 188 -14.93 -6.66 -3.86
N ASN A 189 -14.80 -5.59 -3.07
CA ASN A 189 -15.32 -5.51 -1.70
C ASN A 189 -15.91 -4.11 -1.41
N ASP A 190 -16.36 -3.90 -0.17
CA ASP A 190 -17.14 -2.72 0.22
C ASP A 190 -16.35 -1.39 0.23
N TYR A 191 -15.03 -1.44 0.15
CA TYR A 191 -14.20 -0.23 0.25
C TYR A 191 -13.29 0.01 -0.95
N ASN A 192 -13.02 -1.00 -1.78
CA ASN A 192 -11.99 -0.92 -2.81
C ASN A 192 -12.50 -0.53 -4.21
N VAL A 193 -13.79 -0.27 -4.38
CA VAL A 193 -14.35 0.23 -5.66
C VAL A 193 -14.63 1.72 -5.58
N VAL A 194 -14.08 2.47 -6.54
CA VAL A 194 -14.20 3.93 -6.61
C VAL A 194 -14.57 4.39 -8.02
N LEU A 195 -15.67 5.12 -8.18
CA LEU A 195 -15.90 5.96 -9.35
C LEU A 195 -14.98 7.19 -9.25
N ALA A 196 -14.11 7.38 -10.25
CA ALA A 196 -13.11 8.44 -10.31
C ALA A 196 -13.35 9.37 -11.49
N GLY A 197 -13.69 10.63 -11.20
CA GLY A 197 -13.92 11.69 -12.18
C GLY A 197 -15.38 12.15 -12.24
N ALA A 198 -15.69 12.86 -13.32
CA ALA A 198 -16.98 13.50 -13.50
C ALA A 198 -18.04 12.49 -13.98
N PHE A 199 -18.86 12.00 -13.06
CA PHE A 199 -20.05 11.21 -13.34
C PHE A 199 -21.30 12.06 -13.13
N LYS A 200 -22.27 11.96 -14.05
CA LYS A 200 -23.60 12.56 -13.92
C LYS A 200 -24.58 11.47 -13.52
N LEU A 201 -24.68 11.22 -12.23
CA LEU A 201 -25.54 10.20 -11.65
C LEU A 201 -26.93 10.75 -11.37
N ASP A 202 -27.96 9.93 -11.57
CA ASP A 202 -29.36 10.28 -11.28
C ASP A 202 -29.75 10.13 -9.79
N ALA A 203 -28.95 9.38 -9.03
CA ALA A 203 -29.17 9.05 -7.63
C ALA A 203 -27.83 8.86 -6.89
N PRO A 204 -27.82 8.91 -5.55
CA PRO A 204 -26.66 8.52 -4.75
C PRO A 204 -26.22 7.08 -5.04
N LEU A 205 -24.92 6.83 -4.89
CA LEU A 205 -24.33 5.50 -5.02
C LEU A 205 -24.61 4.64 -3.78
N PRO A 206 -24.60 3.30 -3.93
CA PRO A 206 -24.53 2.42 -2.77
C PRO A 206 -23.26 2.69 -1.95
N GLU A 207 -23.32 2.49 -0.64
CA GLU A 207 -22.19 2.76 0.28
C GLU A 207 -20.93 1.98 -0.09
N SER A 208 -21.08 0.80 -0.69
CA SER A 208 -19.99 -0.06 -1.17
C SER A 208 -19.20 0.51 -2.35
N VAL A 209 -19.69 1.57 -3.01
CA VAL A 209 -19.02 2.22 -4.14
C VAL A 209 -18.68 3.67 -3.76
N GLY A 210 -17.39 3.99 -3.76
CA GLY A 210 -16.91 5.34 -3.53
C GLY A 210 -17.04 6.24 -4.75
N HIS A 211 -17.04 7.55 -4.53
CA HIS A 211 -16.97 8.54 -5.61
C HIS A 211 -16.04 9.68 -5.25
N VAL A 212 -15.11 9.97 -6.14
CA VAL A 212 -14.20 11.11 -6.06
C VAL A 212 -14.11 11.79 -7.42
N ASN A 213 -14.26 13.11 -7.46
CA ASN A 213 -14.24 13.86 -8.72
C ASN A 213 -12.81 14.29 -9.09
N THR A 214 -11.95 13.33 -9.41
CA THR A 214 -10.56 13.57 -9.83
C THR A 214 -10.07 12.51 -10.80
N THR A 215 -9.03 12.84 -11.57
CA THR A 215 -8.28 11.89 -12.41
C THR A 215 -6.87 11.64 -11.88
N SER A 216 -6.50 12.29 -10.77
CA SER A 216 -5.23 12.12 -10.09
C SER A 216 -5.16 10.76 -9.39
N VAL A 217 -4.23 9.90 -9.81
CA VAL A 217 -4.04 8.56 -9.22
C VAL A 217 -3.73 8.66 -7.72
N THR A 218 -2.95 9.67 -7.32
CA THR A 218 -2.61 9.90 -5.91
C THR A 218 -3.86 10.19 -5.08
N GLU A 219 -4.71 11.12 -5.54
CA GLU A 219 -5.94 11.50 -4.81
C GLU A 219 -6.96 10.36 -4.77
N ILE A 220 -7.10 9.60 -5.87
CA ILE A 220 -7.94 8.39 -5.90
C ILE A 220 -7.48 7.38 -4.86
N TYR A 221 -6.16 7.15 -4.77
CA TYR A 221 -5.60 6.21 -3.82
C TYR A 221 -5.72 6.71 -2.37
N ASP A 222 -5.50 8.01 -2.13
CA ASP A 222 -5.72 8.62 -0.81
C ASP A 222 -7.18 8.40 -0.35
N TYR A 223 -8.14 8.71 -1.22
CA TYR A 223 -9.56 8.47 -0.94
C TYR A 223 -9.88 7.00 -0.68
N PHE A 224 -9.29 6.07 -1.44
CA PHE A 224 -9.40 4.63 -1.17
C PHE A 224 -8.86 4.27 0.22
N THR A 225 -7.69 4.79 0.62
CA THR A 225 -7.12 4.48 1.93
C THR A 225 -8.00 5.00 3.08
N GLU A 226 -8.65 6.15 2.90
CA GLU A 226 -9.64 6.67 3.85
C GLU A 226 -10.88 5.77 3.93
N ARG A 227 -11.42 5.33 2.79
CA ARG A 227 -12.57 4.40 2.74
C ARG A 227 -12.24 3.07 3.39
N LYS A 228 -11.07 2.49 3.08
CA LYS A 228 -10.58 1.27 3.73
C LYS A 228 -10.54 1.46 5.24
N ASN A 229 -9.94 2.55 5.70
CA ASN A 229 -9.84 2.82 7.14
C ASN A 229 -11.22 2.93 7.81
N GLY A 230 -12.17 3.62 7.17
CA GLY A 230 -13.55 3.70 7.63
C GLY A 230 -14.22 2.33 7.72
N ASN A 231 -14.03 1.47 6.71
CA ASN A 231 -14.56 0.10 6.72
C ASN A 231 -13.94 -0.74 7.85
N LEU A 232 -12.63 -0.66 8.08
CA LEU A 232 -11.97 -1.35 9.20
C LEU A 232 -12.54 -0.92 10.56
N ILE A 233 -12.85 0.37 10.74
CA ILE A 233 -13.48 0.88 11.97
C ILE A 233 -14.90 0.29 12.13
N VAL A 234 -15.69 0.24 11.06
CA VAL A 234 -17.03 -0.37 11.07
C VAL A 234 -16.95 -1.86 11.46
N GLU A 235 -16.01 -2.60 10.89
CA GLU A 235 -15.80 -4.01 11.23
C GLU A 235 -15.36 -4.22 12.68
N ALA A 236 -14.42 -3.40 13.17
CA ALA A 236 -13.97 -3.43 14.55
C ALA A 236 -15.14 -3.15 15.52
N ASN A 237 -15.96 -2.13 15.24
CA ASN A 237 -17.15 -1.81 16.02
C ASN A 237 -18.15 -2.96 16.03
N ARG A 238 -18.40 -3.61 14.88
CA ARG A 238 -19.27 -4.78 14.77
C ARG A 238 -18.77 -5.97 15.60
N MET A 239 -17.45 -6.19 15.64
CA MET A 239 -16.83 -7.21 16.47
C MET A 239 -17.07 -6.92 17.96
N ILE A 240 -16.89 -5.68 18.41
CA ILE A 240 -17.14 -5.27 19.80
C ILE A 240 -18.62 -5.46 20.16
N SER A 241 -19.55 -5.07 19.29
CA SER A 241 -20.98 -5.31 19.53
C SER A 241 -21.31 -6.81 19.67
N SER A 242 -20.64 -7.66 18.89
CA SER A 242 -20.80 -9.12 18.98
C SER A 242 -20.25 -9.68 20.29
N MET A 243 -19.10 -9.17 20.76
CA MET A 243 -18.56 -9.49 22.09
C MET A 243 -19.56 -9.12 23.19
N LEU A 244 -20.10 -7.90 23.17
CA LEU A 244 -21.07 -7.43 24.17
C LEU A 244 -22.34 -8.28 24.19
N ALA A 245 -22.82 -8.73 23.02
CA ALA A 245 -23.96 -9.61 22.92
C ALA A 245 -23.69 -11.00 23.52
N ASP A 246 -22.48 -11.55 23.36
CA ASP A 246 -22.08 -12.82 23.98
C ASP A 246 -21.98 -12.69 25.51
N ILE A 247 -21.37 -11.62 26.00
CA ILE A 247 -21.30 -11.31 27.44
C ILE A 247 -22.70 -11.18 28.04
N GLY A 248 -23.61 -10.46 27.36
CA GLY A 248 -24.99 -10.29 27.80
C GLY A 248 -25.78 -11.61 27.88
N LYS A 249 -25.35 -12.65 27.16
CA LYS A 249 -25.90 -14.01 27.22
C LYS A 249 -25.19 -14.91 28.24
N GLY A 250 -24.18 -14.40 28.95
CA GLY A 250 -23.35 -15.19 29.87
C GLY A 250 -22.41 -16.17 29.17
N LEU A 251 -22.10 -15.97 27.89
CA LEU A 251 -21.19 -16.82 27.12
C LEU A 251 -19.74 -16.31 27.21
N THR A 252 -18.77 -17.22 27.27
CA THR A 252 -17.36 -16.88 27.08
C THR A 252 -17.15 -16.32 25.67
N PRO A 253 -16.66 -15.09 25.48
CA PRO A 253 -16.59 -14.48 24.15
C PRO A 253 -15.69 -15.25 23.16
N LEU A 254 -15.96 -15.11 21.87
CA LEU A 254 -14.98 -15.41 20.79
C LEU A 254 -14.13 -14.19 20.44
N ILE A 255 -14.60 -13.01 20.83
CA ILE A 255 -14.06 -11.72 20.48
C ILE A 255 -13.71 -11.00 21.76
N TYR A 256 -12.55 -10.35 21.80
CA TYR A 256 -12.07 -9.59 22.94
C TYR A 256 -11.70 -8.19 22.47
N ALA A 257 -12.15 -7.19 23.20
CA ALA A 257 -11.77 -5.80 23.02
C ALA A 257 -11.22 -5.30 24.35
N SER A 258 -9.89 -5.23 24.44
CA SER A 258 -9.23 -5.13 25.73
C SER A 258 -7.84 -4.49 25.62
N SER A 259 -6.94 -4.81 26.55
CA SER A 259 -5.59 -4.26 26.55
C SER A 259 -4.66 -5.01 25.61
N THR A 260 -3.53 -4.37 25.29
CA THR A 260 -2.44 -5.02 24.56
C THR A 260 -1.84 -6.24 25.29
N LYS A 261 -2.08 -6.39 26.60
CA LYS A 261 -1.63 -7.56 27.38
C LYS A 261 -2.40 -8.82 27.00
N GLU A 262 -3.73 -8.75 27.03
CA GLU A 262 -4.62 -9.84 26.62
C GLU A 262 -4.39 -10.22 25.16
N ALA A 263 -4.27 -9.22 24.28
CA ALA A 263 -3.92 -9.46 22.88
C ALA A 263 -2.56 -10.18 22.75
N ALA A 264 -1.55 -9.80 23.55
CA ALA A 264 -0.26 -10.49 23.55
C ALA A 264 -0.35 -11.91 24.09
N VAL A 265 -1.18 -12.19 25.09
CA VAL A 265 -1.42 -13.55 25.61
C VAL A 265 -2.09 -14.43 24.55
N ALA A 266 -3.16 -13.93 23.93
CA ALA A 266 -3.85 -14.65 22.86
C ALA A 266 -2.94 -14.90 21.65
N TYR A 267 -2.12 -13.92 21.28
CA TYR A 267 -1.14 -14.04 20.20
C TYR A 267 -0.05 -15.08 20.53
N LYS A 268 0.62 -14.97 21.69
CA LYS A 268 1.68 -15.92 22.10
C LYS A 268 1.17 -17.34 22.29
N SER A 269 -0.10 -17.50 22.63
CA SER A 269 -0.75 -18.79 22.82
C SER A 269 -1.35 -19.35 21.52
N ALA A 270 -1.10 -18.71 20.37
CA ALA A 270 -1.62 -19.11 19.05
C ALA A 270 -3.16 -19.21 18.97
N LEU A 271 -3.86 -18.40 19.76
CA LEU A 271 -5.33 -18.37 19.84
C LEU A 271 -5.93 -17.37 18.87
N MET A 272 -5.17 -16.32 18.55
CA MET A 272 -5.65 -15.18 17.79
C MET A 272 -5.74 -15.54 16.30
N LYS A 273 -6.91 -15.32 15.72
CA LYS A 273 -7.18 -15.50 14.29
C LYS A 273 -7.00 -14.19 13.52
N ARG A 274 -7.59 -13.12 14.06
CA ARG A 274 -7.67 -11.80 13.42
C ARG A 274 -7.66 -10.70 14.46
N VAL A 275 -7.05 -9.56 14.15
CA VAL A 275 -6.97 -8.40 15.05
C VAL A 275 -7.12 -7.09 14.29
N PHE A 276 -7.92 -6.18 14.84
CA PHE A 276 -7.99 -4.78 14.46
C PHE A 276 -7.28 -3.97 15.54
N VAL A 277 -6.27 -3.20 15.15
CA VAL A 277 -5.41 -2.47 16.08
C VAL A 277 -5.11 -1.08 15.56
N HIS A 278 -5.10 -0.09 16.44
CA HIS A 278 -4.75 1.27 16.06
C HIS A 278 -3.24 1.44 15.87
N GLU A 279 -2.84 2.32 14.95
CA GLU A 279 -1.44 2.53 14.58
C GLU A 279 -0.52 2.96 15.74
N SER A 280 -1.10 3.48 16.82
CA SER A 280 -0.36 3.79 18.05
C SER A 280 0.26 2.56 18.73
N MET A 281 -0.22 1.34 18.47
CA MET A 281 0.36 0.10 19.02
C MET A 281 1.51 -0.46 18.15
N GLY A 282 2.41 0.42 17.70
CA GLY A 282 3.46 0.08 16.72
C GLY A 282 4.36 -1.11 17.09
N LYS A 283 4.59 -1.40 18.38
CA LYS A 283 5.36 -2.58 18.81
C LYS A 283 4.62 -3.89 18.49
N PHE A 284 3.32 -3.97 18.78
CA PHE A 284 2.52 -5.15 18.50
C PHE A 284 2.39 -5.38 16.99
N ILE A 285 2.11 -4.30 16.24
CA ILE A 285 2.02 -4.32 14.77
C ILE A 285 3.31 -4.89 14.16
N LYS A 286 4.48 -4.39 14.56
CA LYS A 286 5.77 -4.88 14.05
C LYS A 286 5.97 -6.38 14.27
N VAL A 287 5.62 -6.88 15.46
CA VAL A 287 5.75 -8.31 15.79
C VAL A 287 4.79 -9.15 14.95
N ALA A 288 3.49 -8.80 14.94
CA ALA A 288 2.48 -9.53 14.21
C ALA A 288 2.73 -9.53 12.69
N THR A 289 3.20 -8.42 12.12
CA THR A 289 3.58 -8.34 10.70
C THR A 289 4.77 -9.24 10.35
N ALA A 290 5.79 -9.30 11.22
CA ALA A 290 7.00 -10.08 10.95
C ALA A 290 6.75 -11.60 10.97
N ASP A 291 5.84 -12.04 11.85
CA ASP A 291 5.49 -13.45 12.02
C ASP A 291 4.42 -13.93 11.02
N GLY A 292 3.46 -13.06 10.67
CA GLY A 292 2.46 -13.35 9.65
C GLY A 292 1.41 -14.41 10.03
N SER A 293 1.33 -14.81 11.30
CA SER A 293 0.41 -15.85 11.79
C SER A 293 -1.02 -15.39 12.01
N VAL A 294 -1.28 -14.08 12.02
CA VAL A 294 -2.58 -13.47 12.31
C VAL A 294 -2.98 -12.51 11.21
N GLU A 295 -4.27 -12.49 10.88
CA GLU A 295 -4.83 -11.45 10.01
C GLU A 295 -4.82 -10.09 10.75
N LEU A 296 -3.84 -9.26 10.42
CA LEU A 296 -3.59 -7.97 11.05
C LEU A 296 -4.20 -6.82 10.25
N ASN A 297 -5.18 -6.14 10.85
CA ASN A 297 -5.82 -4.96 10.30
C ASN A 297 -5.42 -3.72 11.12
N VAL A 298 -4.70 -2.79 10.49
CA VAL A 298 -4.23 -1.56 11.15
C VAL A 298 -5.17 -0.40 10.83
N ILE A 299 -5.83 0.13 11.86
CA ILE A 299 -6.65 1.34 11.80
C ILE A 299 -5.75 2.56 12.05
N ARG A 300 -5.89 3.57 11.21
CA ARG A 300 -5.12 4.81 11.21
C ARG A 300 -5.99 6.02 11.52
N GLY A 301 -5.34 7.12 11.90
CA GLY A 301 -5.98 8.41 12.14
C GLY A 301 -5.89 8.84 13.60
N SER A 302 -6.18 10.11 13.86
CA SER A 302 -6.08 10.71 15.20
C SER A 302 -7.42 11.21 15.74
N ASP A 303 -8.47 11.19 14.92
CA ASP A 303 -9.79 11.70 15.27
C ASP A 303 -10.59 10.64 16.02
N GLU A 304 -10.50 10.67 17.36
CA GLU A 304 -11.15 9.69 18.22
C GLU A 304 -12.68 9.69 18.09
N SER A 305 -13.28 10.80 17.67
CA SER A 305 -14.73 10.90 17.47
C SER A 305 -15.24 9.96 16.36
N LYS A 306 -14.35 9.55 15.45
CA LYS A 306 -14.67 8.61 14.35
C LYS A 306 -14.52 7.15 14.74
N PHE A 307 -13.93 6.83 15.89
CA PHE A 307 -13.64 5.45 16.26
C PHE A 307 -14.83 4.71 16.89
N GLY A 308 -15.77 5.42 17.52
CA GLY A 308 -16.91 4.80 18.19
C GLY A 308 -16.48 3.82 19.28
N LEU A 309 -17.13 2.65 19.36
CA LEU A 309 -16.78 1.59 20.33
C LEU A 309 -15.31 1.19 20.25
N PHE A 310 -14.70 1.18 19.06
CA PHE A 310 -13.28 0.86 18.91
C PHE A 310 -12.39 1.83 19.70
N GLY A 311 -12.74 3.11 19.73
CA GLY A 311 -12.06 4.11 20.55
C GLY A 311 -12.27 3.89 22.04
N GLU A 312 -13.51 3.61 22.44
CA GLU A 312 -13.93 3.39 23.82
C GLU A 312 -13.32 2.12 24.44
N TYR A 313 -13.13 1.07 23.64
CA TYR A 313 -12.62 -0.24 24.07
C TYR A 313 -11.10 -0.39 23.83
N GLY A 314 -10.35 0.69 24.01
CA GLY A 314 -8.89 0.64 24.07
C GLY A 314 -8.18 0.49 22.72
N LYS A 315 -8.89 0.69 21.59
CA LYS A 315 -8.33 0.73 20.22
C LYS A 315 -7.66 -0.59 19.77
N ILE A 316 -8.10 -1.70 20.33
CA ILE A 316 -7.72 -3.05 19.89
C ILE A 316 -8.87 -4.02 20.11
N VAL A 317 -9.21 -4.79 19.08
CA VAL A 317 -10.20 -5.87 19.16
C VAL A 317 -9.73 -7.05 18.33
N PHE A 318 -9.86 -8.27 18.86
CA PHE A 318 -9.40 -9.48 18.20
C PHE A 318 -10.37 -10.63 18.34
N GLU A 319 -10.32 -11.55 17.38
CA GLU A 319 -11.09 -12.79 17.31
C GLU A 319 -10.17 -13.97 17.59
N CYS A 320 -10.60 -14.87 18.47
CA CYS A 320 -9.91 -16.13 18.75
C CYS A 320 -10.50 -17.29 17.92
N PHE A 321 -9.72 -18.36 17.71
CA PHE A 321 -10.19 -19.58 17.05
C PHE A 321 -11.28 -20.32 17.85
N TYR A 322 -11.27 -20.19 19.18
CA TYR A 322 -12.21 -20.84 20.09
C TYR A 322 -12.49 -19.95 21.30
N ARG A 323 -13.64 -20.22 21.95
CA ARG A 323 -14.04 -19.55 23.20
C ARG A 323 -13.05 -19.97 24.29
N VAL A 324 -12.41 -19.01 24.93
CA VAL A 324 -11.36 -19.28 25.92
C VAL A 324 -11.39 -18.23 27.02
N ASP A 325 -11.31 -18.62 28.28
CA ASP A 325 -11.15 -17.61 29.33
C ASP A 325 -9.68 -17.15 29.39
N LEU A 326 -9.38 -15.99 28.79
CA LEU A 326 -8.01 -15.45 28.76
C LEU A 326 -7.47 -15.15 30.16
N ALA A 327 -8.32 -14.90 31.16
CA ALA A 327 -7.88 -14.70 32.54
C ALA A 327 -7.19 -15.96 33.11
N THR A 328 -7.61 -17.15 32.65
CA THR A 328 -6.98 -18.42 33.05
C THR A 328 -5.60 -18.64 32.42
N MET A 329 -5.23 -17.82 31.42
CA MET A 329 -3.98 -17.94 30.67
C MET A 329 -2.94 -16.87 31.06
N GLY A 330 -3.16 -16.17 32.18
CA GLY A 330 -2.22 -15.18 32.73
C GLY A 330 -2.30 -13.80 32.10
N ALA A 331 -3.49 -13.43 31.60
CA ALA A 331 -3.77 -12.08 31.12
C ALA A 331 -3.93 -11.04 32.24
#